data_AF-A0A8J8GMR6-F1
#
_entry.id   AF-A0A8J8GMR6-F1
#
_cell.length_a   1.000
_cell.length_b   1.000
_cell.length_c   1.000
_cell.angle_alpha   90.00
_cell.angle_beta   90.00
_cell.angle_gamma   90.00
#
_symmetry.space_group_name_H-M   'P 1'
#
loop_
_entity.id
_entity.type
_entity.pdbx_description
1 polymer ?
#
loop_
_entity_poly.entity_id
_entity_poly.type
_entity_poly.pdbx_seq_one_letter_code
_entity_poly.pdbx_strand_id
1 'polypeptide(L)'
;MISDNLKSVPTGTSGVYCMFDLDGKPAYAGQTSKLRSRLRQHFIRQDSSVVSYGRLDIWDIAHVDWWKTSETDQAEQKLLSTYQPYLNFDAEITPPSGSVDLDIKQPDGTVKLVSEEEREFRSEPYNRSKQKLEHLLRMVDTIKLAGHSDATKKTLYAHQRIFHENVSEFLGVDPEEAHADLSDWTE
;
A
#
# COMPACT_ATOMS: atom_id res chain seq x y z
N MET A 1 -10.46 -17.61 3.25
CA MET A 1 -10.52 -16.20 3.73
C MET A 1 -9.10 -15.69 3.97
N ILE A 2 -8.84 -14.38 4.00
CA ILE A 2 -7.48 -13.80 4.24
C ILE A 2 -6.80 -14.42 5.47
N SER A 3 -7.58 -14.68 6.53
CA SER A 3 -7.12 -15.37 7.74
C SER A 3 -6.47 -16.73 7.51
N ASP A 4 -6.90 -17.49 6.50
CA ASP A 4 -6.33 -18.80 6.16
C ASP A 4 -4.99 -18.64 5.44
N ASN A 5 -4.88 -17.69 4.52
CA ASN A 5 -3.65 -17.42 3.78
C ASN A 5 -2.53 -16.96 4.72
N LEU A 6 -2.88 -16.23 5.79
CA LEU A 6 -1.93 -15.81 6.83
C LEU A 6 -1.42 -16.95 7.72
N LYS A 7 -2.04 -18.15 7.68
CA LYS A 7 -1.52 -19.33 8.39
C LYS A 7 -0.22 -19.87 7.79
N SER A 8 0.14 -19.46 6.56
CA SER A 8 1.43 -19.80 5.93
C SER A 8 2.61 -19.03 6.54
N VAL A 9 2.39 -17.80 7.02
CA VAL A 9 3.43 -16.94 7.59
C VAL A 9 3.81 -17.43 8.98
N PRO A 10 5.07 -17.65 9.36
CA PRO A 10 5.39 -18.21 10.68
C PRO A 10 5.04 -17.28 11.85
N THR A 11 4.73 -17.86 13.02
CA THR A 11 4.44 -17.13 14.26
C THR A 11 5.71 -16.75 15.00
N GLY A 12 5.74 -15.55 15.59
CA GLY A 12 6.85 -15.12 16.44
C GLY A 12 8.15 -14.83 15.70
N THR A 13 8.11 -14.72 14.38
CA THR A 13 9.28 -14.51 13.53
C THR A 13 9.43 -13.04 13.15
N SER A 14 10.64 -12.51 13.31
CA SER A 14 11.03 -11.19 12.81
C SER A 14 11.27 -11.22 11.31
N GLY A 15 11.06 -10.08 10.66
CA GLY A 15 11.28 -9.96 9.24
C GLY A 15 10.76 -8.66 8.64
N VAL A 16 10.80 -8.64 7.32
CA VAL A 16 10.36 -7.52 6.47
C VAL A 16 9.30 -8.00 5.49
N TYR A 17 8.51 -7.07 4.98
CA TYR A 17 7.45 -7.37 4.01
C TYR A 17 7.28 -6.22 3.02
N CYS A 18 6.82 -6.55 1.82
CA CYS A 18 6.43 -5.61 0.79
C CYS A 18 5.00 -5.93 0.32
N MET A 19 4.15 -4.92 0.30
CA MET A 19 2.75 -5.01 -0.12
C MET A 19 2.64 -4.50 -1.55
N PHE A 20 1.98 -5.26 -2.41
CA PHE A 20 1.81 -4.94 -3.81
C PHE A 20 0.35 -4.68 -4.13
N ASP A 21 0.10 -3.65 -4.93
CA ASP A 21 -1.24 -3.27 -5.33
C ASP A 21 -1.87 -4.24 -6.35
N LEU A 22 -3.08 -3.92 -6.81
CA LEU A 22 -3.81 -4.70 -7.81
C LEU A 22 -3.06 -4.83 -9.14
N ASP A 23 -2.11 -3.96 -9.44
CA ASP A 23 -1.30 -3.97 -10.67
C ASP A 23 0.08 -4.60 -10.45
N GLY A 24 0.39 -5.02 -9.23
CA GLY A 24 1.69 -5.56 -8.86
C GLY A 24 2.75 -4.48 -8.62
N LYS A 25 2.37 -3.20 -8.47
CA LYS A 25 3.30 -2.13 -8.07
C LYS A 25 3.51 -2.17 -6.56
N PRO A 26 4.74 -1.94 -6.06
CA PRO A 26 5.00 -1.88 -4.63
C PRO A 26 4.31 -0.66 -4.01
N ALA A 27 3.38 -0.92 -3.11
CA ALA A 27 2.60 0.12 -2.44
C ALA A 27 3.25 0.56 -1.14
N TYR A 28 3.59 -0.41 -0.27
CA TYR A 28 4.15 -0.15 1.04
C TYR A 28 5.07 -1.28 1.49
N ALA A 29 6.23 -0.97 2.04
CA ALA A 29 7.10 -1.92 2.70
C ALA A 29 7.31 -1.53 4.17
N GLY A 30 7.58 -2.54 4.99
CA GLY A 30 7.88 -2.32 6.40
C GLY A 30 8.56 -3.51 7.07
N GLN A 31 9.01 -3.29 8.30
CA GLN A 31 9.57 -4.33 9.16
C GLN A 31 8.71 -4.67 10.38
N THR A 32 9.03 -5.79 11.03
CA THR A 32 8.43 -6.17 12.31
C THR A 32 9.22 -7.27 13.02
N SER A 33 9.11 -7.33 14.36
CA SER A 33 9.56 -8.47 15.15
C SER A 33 8.60 -9.68 15.10
N LYS A 34 7.38 -9.52 14.57
CA LYS A 34 6.35 -10.59 14.52
C LYS A 34 5.51 -10.53 13.24
N LEU A 35 6.01 -11.10 12.14
CA LEU A 35 5.41 -11.08 10.79
C LEU A 35 3.91 -11.39 10.78
N ARG A 36 3.50 -12.61 11.19
CA ARG A 36 2.07 -13.00 11.18
C ARG A 36 1.20 -12.03 12.01
N SER A 37 1.68 -11.58 13.16
CA SER A 37 0.92 -10.66 14.01
C SER A 37 0.74 -9.29 13.34
N ARG A 38 1.79 -8.78 12.69
CA ARG A 38 1.75 -7.49 12.00
C ARG A 38 0.83 -7.52 10.78
N LEU A 39 0.91 -8.57 9.96
CA LEU A 39 -0.01 -8.72 8.82
C LEU A 39 -1.47 -8.86 9.26
N ARG A 40 -1.74 -9.50 10.40
CA ARG A 40 -3.09 -9.52 11.00
C ARG A 40 -3.55 -8.13 11.46
N GLN A 41 -2.65 -7.30 11.98
CA GLN A 41 -2.99 -5.90 12.32
C GLN A 41 -3.40 -5.11 11.08
N HIS A 42 -2.71 -5.28 9.97
CA HIS A 42 -3.04 -4.59 8.71
C HIS A 42 -4.37 -5.06 8.13
N PHE A 43 -4.53 -6.35 7.88
CA PHE A 43 -5.59 -6.84 7.01
C PHE A 43 -6.81 -7.42 7.72
N ILE A 44 -6.68 -7.82 9.00
CA ILE A 44 -7.78 -8.43 9.75
C ILE A 44 -8.34 -7.45 10.78
N ARG A 45 -7.49 -6.90 11.63
CA ARG A 45 -7.92 -5.98 12.69
C ARG A 45 -7.98 -4.53 12.23
N GLN A 46 -7.21 -4.17 11.20
CA GLN A 46 -7.11 -2.82 10.66
C GLN A 46 -6.70 -1.78 11.72
N ASP A 47 -5.96 -2.21 12.74
CA ASP A 47 -5.54 -1.44 13.93
C ASP A 47 -4.06 -1.01 13.87
N SER A 48 -3.38 -1.28 12.76
CA SER A 48 -2.04 -0.74 12.53
C SER A 48 -2.09 0.75 12.21
N SER A 49 -1.12 1.54 12.70
CA SER A 49 -1.03 2.97 12.40
C SER A 49 -1.12 3.30 10.90
N VAL A 50 -0.49 2.50 10.04
CA VAL A 50 -0.52 2.74 8.58
C VAL A 50 -1.92 2.52 7.98
N VAL A 51 -2.75 1.64 8.55
CA VAL A 51 -4.13 1.45 8.09
C VAL A 51 -5.06 2.45 8.77
N SER A 52 -4.96 2.60 10.09
CA SER A 52 -5.87 3.45 10.87
C SER A 52 -5.76 4.94 10.53
N TYR A 53 -4.59 5.41 10.10
CA TYR A 53 -4.41 6.79 9.60
C TYR A 53 -4.58 6.93 8.08
N GLY A 54 -5.08 5.87 7.41
CA GLY A 54 -5.36 5.88 5.97
C GLY A 54 -4.13 5.89 5.07
N ARG A 55 -2.93 5.59 5.61
CA ARG A 55 -1.72 5.49 4.79
C ARG A 55 -1.85 4.39 3.76
N LEU A 56 -2.25 3.22 4.22
CA LEU A 56 -2.54 2.05 3.40
C LEU A 56 -4.05 1.93 3.18
N ASP A 57 -4.46 1.88 1.93
CA ASP A 57 -5.78 1.41 1.55
C ASP A 57 -5.69 -0.09 1.29
N ILE A 58 -6.27 -0.90 2.18
CA ILE A 58 -6.21 -2.36 2.09
C ILE A 58 -6.97 -2.90 0.87
N TRP A 59 -7.88 -2.13 0.31
CA TRP A 59 -8.67 -2.54 -0.83
C TRP A 59 -7.81 -2.66 -2.10
N ASP A 60 -6.79 -1.81 -2.21
CA ASP A 60 -5.84 -1.81 -3.33
C ASP A 60 -4.80 -2.92 -3.27
N ILE A 61 -4.66 -3.66 -2.16
CA ILE A 61 -3.53 -4.58 -1.98
C ILE A 61 -3.92 -5.99 -2.44
N ALA A 62 -3.20 -6.51 -3.45
CA ALA A 62 -3.42 -7.84 -3.98
C ALA A 62 -2.68 -8.92 -3.20
N HIS A 63 -1.41 -8.67 -2.86
CA HIS A 63 -0.57 -9.64 -2.17
C HIS A 63 0.54 -8.98 -1.35
N VAL A 64 1.18 -9.80 -0.51
CA VAL A 64 2.31 -9.40 0.33
C VAL A 64 3.41 -10.44 0.21
N ASP A 65 4.59 -9.99 -0.16
CA ASP A 65 5.81 -10.79 -0.03
C ASP A 65 6.47 -10.52 1.32
N TRP A 66 7.04 -11.56 1.92
CA TRP A 66 7.72 -11.45 3.20
C TRP A 66 9.01 -12.25 3.23
N TRP A 67 9.95 -11.77 4.05
CA TRP A 67 11.25 -12.39 4.30
C TRP A 67 11.52 -12.41 5.80
N LYS A 68 12.02 -13.54 6.30
CA LYS A 68 12.50 -13.68 7.67
C LYS A 68 13.90 -13.12 7.75
N THR A 69 14.15 -12.34 8.78
CA THR A 69 15.50 -11.87 9.10
C THR A 69 15.53 -11.36 10.53
N SER A 70 16.69 -11.45 11.17
CA SER A 70 16.98 -10.75 12.43
C SER A 70 17.49 -9.33 12.19
N GLU A 71 17.99 -9.02 10.99
CA GLU A 71 18.54 -7.73 10.58
C GLU A 71 17.47 -6.88 9.91
N THR A 72 16.40 -6.59 10.65
CA THR A 72 15.18 -6.02 10.05
C THR A 72 15.35 -4.58 9.55
N ASP A 73 16.20 -3.78 10.19
CA ASP A 73 16.47 -2.39 9.79
C ASP A 73 17.18 -2.32 8.44
N GLN A 74 18.28 -3.06 8.28
CA GLN A 74 19.06 -3.10 7.04
C GLN A 74 18.24 -3.74 5.90
N ALA A 75 17.47 -4.77 6.23
CA ALA A 75 16.55 -5.40 5.29
C ALA A 75 15.47 -4.43 4.80
N GLU A 76 14.85 -3.66 5.69
CA GLU A 76 13.86 -2.66 5.32
C GLU A 76 14.46 -1.59 4.41
N GLN A 77 15.62 -1.05 4.75
CA GLN A 77 16.34 -0.08 3.90
C GLN A 77 16.65 -0.66 2.51
N LYS A 78 17.04 -1.93 2.43
CA LYS A 78 17.27 -2.63 1.16
C LYS A 78 15.98 -2.79 0.36
N LEU A 79 14.86 -3.15 1.00
CA LEU A 79 13.54 -3.21 0.35
C LEU A 79 13.12 -1.84 -0.17
N LEU A 80 13.23 -0.78 0.65
CA LEU A 80 12.82 0.57 0.30
C LEU A 80 13.63 1.12 -0.88
N SER A 81 14.94 0.92 -0.87
CA SER A 81 15.81 1.35 -1.98
C SER A 81 15.60 0.55 -3.26
N THR A 82 15.20 -0.73 -3.16
CA THR A 82 14.99 -1.62 -4.32
C THR A 82 13.61 -1.43 -4.95
N TYR A 83 12.55 -1.43 -4.13
CA TYR A 83 11.17 -1.38 -4.62
C TYR A 83 10.62 0.04 -4.74
N GLN A 84 11.14 1.00 -3.99
CA GLN A 84 10.63 2.38 -3.92
C GLN A 84 9.10 2.46 -3.80
N PRO A 85 8.49 1.87 -2.74
CA PRO A 85 7.05 1.79 -2.66
C PRO A 85 6.42 3.19 -2.56
N TYR A 86 5.36 3.45 -3.33
CA TYR A 86 4.83 4.82 -3.48
C TYR A 86 4.16 5.39 -2.22
N LEU A 87 3.91 4.57 -1.19
CA LEU A 87 3.44 5.02 0.13
C LEU A 87 4.53 5.01 1.18
N ASN A 88 5.80 4.71 0.86
CA ASN A 88 6.97 4.99 1.68
C ASN A 88 7.63 6.29 1.19
N PHE A 89 7.54 7.36 1.97
CA PHE A 89 8.03 8.67 1.52
C PHE A 89 9.54 8.79 1.65
N ASP A 90 10.16 9.66 0.85
CA ASP A 90 11.62 9.82 0.72
C ASP A 90 12.40 9.93 2.04
N ALA A 91 11.80 10.51 3.07
CA ALA A 91 12.43 10.60 4.40
C ALA A 91 12.70 9.22 5.05
N GLU A 92 12.02 8.17 4.60
CA GLU A 92 12.17 6.79 5.04
C GLU A 92 13.16 6.01 4.14
N ILE A 93 13.43 6.49 2.92
CA ILE A 93 14.31 5.83 1.95
C ILE A 93 15.74 6.34 2.16
N THR A 94 16.41 5.82 3.19
CA THR A 94 17.83 6.08 3.44
C THR A 94 18.68 4.98 2.80
N PRO A 95 19.83 5.29 2.19
CA PRO A 95 20.76 4.26 1.72
C PRO A 95 21.14 3.34 2.89
N PRO A 96 21.24 2.02 2.65
CA PRO A 96 21.43 1.07 3.73
C PRO A 96 22.75 1.33 4.46
N SER A 97 22.70 1.41 5.79
CA SER A 97 23.88 1.67 6.63
C SER A 97 24.82 0.46 6.81
N GLY A 98 24.59 -0.61 6.04
CA GLY A 98 25.37 -1.84 6.03
C GLY A 98 24.87 -2.83 4.98
N SER A 99 25.60 -3.92 4.75
CA SER A 99 25.16 -5.01 3.87
C SER A 99 24.33 -6.03 4.63
N VAL A 100 23.10 -6.29 4.19
CA VAL A 100 22.31 -7.45 4.62
C VAL A 100 22.28 -8.53 3.55
N ASP A 101 22.54 -9.77 3.97
CA ASP A 101 22.43 -10.96 3.13
C ASP A 101 20.96 -11.40 3.02
N LEU A 102 20.21 -10.64 2.22
CA LEU A 102 18.81 -10.89 1.92
C LEU A 102 18.59 -10.83 0.41
N ASP A 103 18.20 -11.93 -0.23
CA ASP A 103 17.80 -11.92 -1.63
C ASP A 103 16.36 -11.39 -1.74
N ILE A 104 16.24 -10.11 -2.07
CA ILE A 104 14.94 -9.44 -2.23
C ILE A 104 14.13 -10.06 -3.38
N LYS A 105 14.77 -10.69 -4.37
CA LYS A 105 14.03 -11.31 -5.48
C LYS A 105 13.40 -12.65 -5.10
N GLN A 106 13.78 -13.21 -3.95
CA GLN A 106 13.30 -14.51 -3.48
C GLN A 106 12.65 -14.37 -2.09
N PRO A 107 11.36 -14.03 -2.02
CA PRO A 107 10.63 -14.03 -0.76
C PRO A 107 10.57 -15.44 -0.14
N ASP A 108 10.61 -15.50 1.19
CA ASP A 108 10.34 -16.73 1.94
C ASP A 108 8.90 -17.20 1.76
N GLY A 109 7.99 -16.27 1.44
CA GLY A 109 6.65 -16.59 0.99
C GLY A 109 5.85 -15.38 0.55
N THR A 110 4.73 -15.68 -0.11
CA THR A 110 3.76 -14.69 -0.59
C THR A 110 2.39 -14.99 0.00
N VAL A 111 1.73 -13.97 0.53
CA VAL A 111 0.34 -14.03 0.99
C VAL A 111 -0.54 -13.35 -0.05
N LYS A 112 -1.34 -14.13 -0.78
CA LYS A 112 -2.41 -13.58 -1.62
C LYS A 112 -3.55 -13.09 -0.73
N LEU A 113 -3.99 -11.85 -0.90
CA LEU A 113 -5.06 -11.24 -0.09
C LEU A 113 -6.41 -11.30 -0.79
N VAL A 114 -6.41 -11.30 -2.11
CA VAL A 114 -7.61 -11.37 -2.96
C VAL A 114 -7.53 -12.57 -3.90
N SER A 115 -8.69 -13.08 -4.32
CA SER A 115 -8.76 -14.05 -5.44
C SER A 115 -8.55 -13.35 -6.77
N GLU A 116 -8.38 -14.12 -7.86
CA GLU A 116 -8.27 -13.53 -9.20
C GLU A 116 -9.57 -12.83 -9.61
N GLU A 117 -10.73 -13.46 -9.39
CA GLU A 117 -12.05 -12.85 -9.63
C GLU A 117 -12.24 -11.54 -8.86
N GLU A 118 -11.80 -11.52 -7.59
CA GLU A 118 -11.88 -10.31 -6.78
C GLU A 118 -10.90 -9.25 -7.28
N ARG A 119 -9.69 -9.64 -7.71
CA ARG A 119 -8.72 -8.72 -8.30
C ARG A 119 -9.28 -8.10 -9.57
N GLU A 120 -9.82 -8.90 -10.49
CA GLU A 120 -10.47 -8.42 -11.73
C GLU A 120 -11.57 -7.42 -11.40
N PHE A 121 -12.49 -7.76 -10.49
CA PHE A 121 -13.56 -6.86 -10.06
C PHE A 121 -13.03 -5.54 -9.48
N ARG A 122 -12.02 -5.61 -8.61
CA ARG A 122 -11.44 -4.43 -7.96
C ARG A 122 -10.59 -3.59 -8.93
N SER A 123 -9.97 -4.20 -9.94
CA SER A 123 -9.16 -3.49 -10.92
C SER A 123 -9.99 -2.67 -11.91
N GLU A 124 -11.29 -2.96 -12.06
CA GLU A 124 -12.18 -2.17 -12.92
C GLU A 124 -12.13 -0.66 -12.55
N PRO A 125 -11.84 0.25 -13.52
CA PRO A 125 -11.60 1.66 -13.23
C PRO A 125 -12.73 2.34 -12.43
N TYR A 126 -13.99 1.98 -12.72
CA TYR A 126 -15.14 2.43 -11.96
C TYR A 126 -15.07 2.03 -10.48
N ASN A 127 -14.83 0.74 -10.19
CA ASN A 127 -14.80 0.21 -8.82
C ASN A 127 -13.62 0.79 -8.05
N ARG A 128 -12.45 0.88 -8.70
CA ARG A 128 -11.23 1.46 -8.13
C ARG A 128 -11.41 2.94 -7.79
N SER A 129 -11.99 3.71 -8.69
CA SER A 129 -12.32 5.13 -8.48
C SER A 129 -13.28 5.32 -7.31
N LYS A 130 -14.38 4.55 -7.29
CA LYS A 130 -15.39 4.61 -6.23
C LYS A 130 -14.78 4.30 -4.86
N GLN A 131 -14.01 3.22 -4.75
CA GLN A 131 -13.40 2.82 -3.49
C GLN A 131 -12.32 3.81 -3.03
N LYS A 132 -11.54 4.35 -3.96
CA LYS A 132 -10.55 5.38 -3.64
C LYS A 132 -11.20 6.67 -3.13
N LEU A 133 -12.35 7.07 -3.67
CA LEU A 133 -13.12 8.20 -3.17
C LEU A 133 -13.61 7.98 -1.73
N GLU A 134 -14.13 6.79 -1.42
CA GLU A 134 -14.52 6.40 -0.06
C GLU A 134 -13.32 6.45 0.90
N HIS A 135 -12.13 6.01 0.45
CA HIS A 135 -10.91 6.09 1.23
C HIS A 135 -10.48 7.53 1.52
N LEU A 136 -10.49 8.41 0.51
CA LEU A 136 -10.18 9.83 0.66
C LEU A 136 -11.13 10.51 1.66
N LEU A 137 -12.43 10.21 1.62
CA LEU A 137 -13.39 10.72 2.59
C LEU A 137 -13.01 10.33 4.03
N ARG A 138 -12.71 9.05 4.27
CA ARG A 138 -12.25 8.57 5.60
C ARG A 138 -10.96 9.28 6.06
N MET A 139 -10.04 9.56 5.14
CA MET A 139 -8.80 10.28 5.45
C MET A 139 -9.06 11.73 5.87
N VAL A 140 -9.95 12.43 5.17
CA VAL A 140 -10.34 13.81 5.50
C VAL A 140 -10.96 13.86 6.90
N ASP A 141 -11.87 12.94 7.20
CA ASP A 141 -12.48 12.83 8.54
C ASP A 141 -11.42 12.55 9.62
N THR A 142 -10.49 11.63 9.35
CA THR A 142 -9.40 11.29 10.28
C THR A 142 -8.52 12.51 10.58
N ILE A 143 -8.13 13.26 9.54
CA ILE A 143 -7.32 14.49 9.66
C ILE A 143 -8.04 15.54 10.51
N LYS A 144 -9.35 15.67 10.33
CA LYS A 144 -10.18 16.65 11.05
C LYS A 144 -10.39 16.26 12.51
N LEU A 145 -10.62 14.98 12.80
CA LEU A 145 -11.10 14.51 14.11
C LEU A 145 -9.97 14.03 15.04
N ALA A 146 -8.94 13.39 14.50
CA ALA A 146 -7.88 12.76 15.31
C ALA A 146 -6.61 13.61 15.44
N GLY A 147 -6.56 14.78 14.79
CA GLY A 147 -5.33 15.55 14.60
C GLY A 147 -4.46 14.93 13.50
N HIS A 148 -3.59 15.73 12.89
CA HIS A 148 -2.83 15.31 11.72
C HIS A 148 -1.34 15.53 11.88
N SER A 149 -0.57 14.59 11.34
CA SER A 149 0.85 14.77 11.07
C SER A 149 1.05 15.26 9.63
N ASP A 150 2.21 15.83 9.32
CA ASP A 150 2.56 16.17 7.94
C ASP A 150 2.64 14.92 7.04
N ALA A 151 2.97 13.75 7.61
CA ALA A 151 2.92 12.49 6.89
C ALA A 151 1.49 12.09 6.48
N THR A 152 0.49 12.36 7.33
CA THR A 152 -0.93 12.12 7.00
C THR A 152 -1.38 13.00 5.84
N LYS A 153 -0.97 14.29 5.83
CA LYS A 153 -1.24 15.20 4.71
C LYS A 153 -0.60 14.74 3.40
N LYS A 154 0.69 14.38 3.44
CA LYS A 154 1.40 13.82 2.27
C LYS A 154 0.70 12.58 1.73
N THR A 155 0.19 11.73 2.61
CA THR A 155 -0.55 10.55 2.19
C THR A 155 -1.87 10.90 1.52
N LEU A 156 -2.60 11.91 2.01
CA LEU A 156 -3.83 12.35 1.36
C LEU A 156 -3.57 12.75 -0.10
N TYR A 157 -2.51 13.53 -0.34
CA TYR A 157 -2.12 13.92 -1.70
C TYR A 157 -1.69 12.72 -2.56
N ALA A 158 -0.99 11.74 -2.00
CA ALA A 158 -0.64 10.51 -2.72
C ALA A 158 -1.89 9.74 -3.17
N HIS A 159 -2.88 9.56 -2.29
CA HIS A 159 -4.15 8.92 -2.63
C HIS A 159 -5.00 9.78 -3.57
N GLN A 160 -4.93 11.11 -3.50
CA GLN A 160 -5.62 12.01 -4.43
C GLN A 160 -5.05 11.87 -5.85
N ARG A 161 -3.72 11.77 -6.00
CA ARG A 161 -3.08 11.49 -7.29
C ARG A 161 -3.59 10.15 -7.87
N ILE A 162 -3.58 9.09 -7.05
CA ILE A 162 -4.08 7.76 -7.47
C ILE A 162 -5.56 7.82 -7.85
N PHE A 163 -6.39 8.55 -7.10
CA PHE A 163 -7.80 8.76 -7.45
C PHE A 163 -7.96 9.41 -8.83
N HIS A 164 -7.17 10.45 -9.09
CA HIS A 164 -7.22 11.16 -10.36
C HIS A 164 -6.86 10.23 -11.53
N GLU A 165 -5.78 9.45 -11.40
CA GLU A 165 -5.38 8.43 -12.38
C GLU A 165 -6.52 7.44 -12.67
N ASN A 166 -7.15 6.89 -11.62
CA ASN A 166 -8.24 5.94 -11.77
C ASN A 166 -9.50 6.56 -12.42
N VAL A 167 -9.83 7.81 -12.07
CA VAL A 167 -11.01 8.50 -12.60
C VAL A 167 -10.79 8.89 -14.05
N SER A 168 -9.60 9.36 -14.42
CA SER A 168 -9.25 9.63 -15.81
C SER A 168 -9.40 8.39 -16.68
N GLU A 169 -8.90 7.23 -16.19
CA GLU A 169 -9.09 5.95 -16.88
C GLU A 169 -10.57 5.56 -16.99
N PHE A 170 -11.35 5.72 -15.90
CA PHE A 170 -12.79 5.45 -15.90
C PHE A 170 -13.56 6.34 -16.89
N LEU A 171 -13.20 7.62 -17.00
CA LEU A 171 -13.82 8.58 -17.89
C LEU A 171 -13.29 8.48 -19.33
N GLY A 172 -12.22 7.72 -19.57
CA GLY A 172 -11.57 7.60 -20.87
C GLY A 172 -10.87 8.88 -21.34
N VAL A 173 -10.36 9.69 -20.41
CA VAL A 173 -9.62 10.94 -20.70
C VAL A 173 -8.17 10.86 -20.26
N ASP A 174 -7.29 11.60 -20.92
CA ASP A 174 -5.89 11.67 -20.52
C ASP A 174 -5.77 12.41 -19.15
N PRO A 175 -5.04 11.87 -18.16
CA PRO A 175 -4.78 12.56 -16.89
C PRO A 175 -4.16 13.96 -17.03
N GLU A 176 -3.39 14.23 -18.10
CA GLU A 176 -2.84 15.56 -18.37
C GLU A 176 -3.88 16.52 -18.98
N GLU A 177 -4.86 16.01 -19.73
CA GLU A 177 -6.00 16.78 -20.26
C GLU A 177 -7.06 17.09 -19.20
N ALA A 178 -7.10 16.36 -18.09
CA ALA A 178 -8.03 16.61 -16.99
C ALA A 178 -7.74 17.93 -16.22
N HIS A 179 -6.63 18.60 -16.52
CA HIS A 179 -6.36 19.99 -16.13
C HIS A 179 -6.99 21.04 -17.07
N ALA A 180 -7.70 20.63 -18.13
CA ALA A 180 -8.42 21.52 -19.02
C ALA A 180 -9.51 22.29 -18.28
N ASP A 181 -9.66 23.57 -18.65
CA ASP A 181 -10.73 24.43 -18.19
C ASP A 181 -12.07 23.72 -18.46
N LEU A 182 -13.00 23.73 -17.49
CA LEU A 182 -14.28 23.02 -17.59
C LEU A 182 -15.12 23.46 -18.81
N SER A 183 -14.69 24.51 -19.52
CA SER A 183 -15.24 24.98 -20.78
C SER A 183 -15.01 24.05 -21.98
N ASP A 184 -14.02 23.15 -21.93
CA ASP A 184 -13.66 22.29 -23.06
C ASP A 184 -14.44 20.96 -23.07
N TRP A 185 -15.13 20.65 -21.96
CA TRP A 185 -16.10 19.55 -21.87
C TRP A 185 -17.42 20.00 -22.48
N THR A 186 -17.51 19.95 -23.82
CA THR A 186 -18.80 20.07 -24.53
C THR A 186 -19.41 18.69 -24.73
N GLU A 187 -20.71 18.57 -24.40
CA GLU A 187 -21.54 17.35 -24.54
C GLU A 187 -21.51 16.73 -25.94
#